data_AF-A0A4Y9Q9Q6-F1
#
_entry.id   AF-A0A4Y9Q9Q6-F1
#
_cell.length_a   1.000
_cell.length_b   1.000
_cell.length_c   1.000
_cell.angle_alpha   90.00
_cell.angle_beta   90.00
_cell.angle_gamma   90.00
#
_symmetry.space_group_name_H-M   'P 1'
#
loop_
_entity.id
_entity.type
_entity.pdbx_description
1 polymer ?
#
loop_
_entity_poly.entity_id
_entity_poly.type
_entity_poly.pdbx_seq_one_letter_code
_entity_poly.pdbx_strand_id
1 'polypeptide(L)'
;MSEPVTDTRLSEWAKNPALGAVAVVAVLAAVGVAGDLLPRLVRNQPLWAALLVSAAVVSLFVMLIGRGPWLLVGTLLLAAALVGVIFLGVGSLSEREIPHVTLAVTQKAEPLSTTVAVTGTATSQRSTETMLVQVLGFPSAVDPEVLSGACRGSRRTDDAGDDQFSVLLWNESGPDQTGRSRVETTLDVPSDDFAVVCVGVFLRERDRNDAEDDRIAWAYSTVP
;
A
#
# COMPACT_ATOMS: atom_id res chain seq x y z
N MET A 1 -40.32 24.72 -43.56
CA MET A 1 -39.30 23.82 -44.13
C MET A 1 -37.98 24.30 -43.57
N SER A 2 -37.51 23.66 -42.50
CA SER A 2 -36.34 24.09 -41.71
C SER A 2 -35.18 23.13 -42.00
N GLU A 3 -34.10 23.65 -42.58
CA GLU A 3 -32.88 22.88 -42.81
C GLU A 3 -32.16 22.60 -41.47
N PRO A 4 -31.65 21.38 -41.25
CA PRO A 4 -30.83 21.10 -40.07
C PRO A 4 -29.44 21.71 -40.25
N VAL A 5 -29.07 22.59 -39.32
CA VAL A 5 -27.69 23.09 -39.15
C VAL A 5 -26.85 21.95 -38.59
N THR A 6 -26.12 21.26 -39.46
CA THR A 6 -25.16 20.23 -39.05
C THR A 6 -23.95 20.92 -38.44
N ASP A 7 -23.80 20.83 -37.13
CA ASP A 7 -22.70 21.40 -36.35
C ASP A 7 -21.38 20.68 -36.68
N THR A 8 -20.66 21.20 -37.68
CA THR A 8 -19.41 20.64 -38.21
C THR A 8 -18.23 20.76 -37.24
N ARG A 9 -18.37 21.55 -36.16
CA ARG A 9 -17.27 21.82 -35.21
C ARG A 9 -16.88 20.60 -34.40
N LEU A 10 -17.80 19.71 -34.05
CA LEU A 10 -17.45 18.48 -33.31
C LEU A 10 -16.61 17.49 -34.15
N SER A 11 -16.68 17.57 -35.49
CA SER A 11 -15.92 16.68 -36.37
C SER A 11 -14.45 17.07 -36.57
N GLU A 12 -14.08 18.33 -36.27
CA GLU A 12 -12.71 18.81 -36.40
C GLU A 12 -11.83 18.43 -35.21
N TRP A 13 -12.41 18.31 -34.01
CA TRP A 13 -11.70 17.83 -32.82
C TRP A 13 -11.25 16.38 -32.95
N ALA A 14 -12.04 15.54 -33.64
CA ALA A 14 -11.70 14.14 -33.91
C ALA A 14 -10.55 13.96 -34.92
N LYS A 15 -10.15 15.03 -35.65
CA LYS A 15 -9.14 14.95 -36.73
C LYS A 15 -7.75 15.42 -36.33
N ASN A 16 -7.55 15.91 -35.11
CA ASN A 16 -6.25 16.40 -34.66
C ASN A 16 -5.52 15.31 -33.83
N PRO A 17 -4.66 14.48 -34.45
CA PRO A 17 -3.85 13.48 -33.74
C PRO A 17 -2.94 14.12 -32.69
N ALA A 18 -2.65 15.42 -32.81
CA ALA A 18 -1.93 16.21 -31.82
C ALA A 18 -2.64 16.26 -30.46
N LEU A 19 -3.98 16.34 -30.41
CA LEU A 19 -4.73 16.31 -29.15
C LEU A 19 -4.67 14.92 -28.50
N GLY A 20 -4.72 13.86 -29.32
CA GLY A 20 -4.52 12.48 -28.84
C GLY A 20 -3.11 12.25 -28.29
N ALA A 21 -2.08 12.74 -28.98
CA ALA A 21 -0.69 12.65 -28.52
C ALA A 21 -0.45 13.46 -27.24
N VAL A 22 -1.04 14.66 -27.11
CA VAL A 22 -0.96 15.47 -25.88
C VAL A 22 -1.69 14.79 -24.72
N ALA A 23 -2.85 14.17 -24.95
CA ALA A 23 -3.54 13.39 -23.92
C ALA A 23 -2.72 12.17 -23.48
N VAL A 24 -2.06 11.47 -24.40
CA VAL A 24 -1.17 10.34 -24.10
C VAL A 24 0.07 10.81 -23.34
N VAL A 25 0.71 11.91 -23.75
CA VAL A 25 1.86 12.49 -23.03
C VAL A 25 1.43 13.00 -21.66
N ALA A 26 0.23 13.57 -21.52
CA ALA A 26 -0.31 13.97 -20.22
C ALA A 26 -0.62 12.78 -19.32
N VAL A 27 -1.09 11.65 -19.87
CA VAL A 27 -1.31 10.40 -19.11
C VAL A 27 0.03 9.74 -18.75
N LEU A 28 0.99 9.67 -19.66
CA LEU A 28 2.34 9.17 -19.38
C LEU A 28 3.07 10.07 -18.39
N ALA A 29 2.87 11.39 -18.46
CA ALA A 29 3.36 12.33 -17.48
C ALA A 29 2.63 12.16 -16.14
N ALA A 30 1.31 11.92 -16.10
CA ALA A 30 0.59 11.61 -14.86
C ALA A 30 1.05 10.29 -14.23
N VAL A 31 1.33 9.27 -15.05
CA VAL A 31 1.90 7.97 -14.61
C VAL A 31 3.37 8.15 -14.19
N GLY A 32 4.13 9.00 -14.86
CA GLY A 32 5.52 9.33 -14.51
C GLY A 32 5.66 10.29 -13.31
N VAL A 33 4.66 11.13 -13.03
CA VAL A 33 4.57 11.99 -11.84
C VAL A 33 4.30 11.14 -10.59
N ALA A 34 3.69 9.96 -10.73
CA ALA A 34 3.71 8.91 -9.73
C ALA A 34 4.96 8.02 -9.91
N GLY A 35 6.16 8.62 -9.84
CA GLY A 35 7.48 8.04 -10.17
C GLY A 35 7.89 6.72 -9.48
N ASP A 36 6.98 6.09 -8.76
CA ASP A 36 7.13 4.81 -8.08
C ASP A 36 6.27 3.69 -8.72
N LEU A 37 5.28 4.01 -9.56
CA LEU A 37 4.35 3.01 -10.13
C LEU A 37 5.03 2.05 -11.11
N LEU A 38 5.84 2.56 -12.05
CA LEU A 38 6.46 1.73 -13.08
C LEU A 38 7.53 0.78 -12.50
N PRO A 39 8.44 1.24 -11.61
CA PRO A 39 9.36 0.34 -10.92
C PRO A 39 8.63 -0.74 -10.08
N ARG A 40 7.54 -0.37 -9.40
CA ARG A 40 6.71 -1.32 -8.63
C ARG A 40 6.00 -2.33 -9.53
N LEU A 41 5.42 -1.89 -10.65
CA LEU A 41 4.75 -2.77 -11.61
C LEU A 41 5.73 -3.76 -12.25
N VAL A 42 6.93 -3.31 -12.62
CA VAL A 42 7.99 -4.17 -13.18
C VAL A 42 8.48 -5.19 -12.15
N ARG A 43 8.60 -4.78 -10.87
CA ARG A 43 9.02 -5.68 -9.79
C ARG A 43 7.95 -6.73 -9.46
N ASN A 44 6.68 -6.33 -9.44
CA ASN A 44 5.59 -7.18 -8.92
C ASN A 44 4.96 -8.07 -10.00
N GLN A 45 4.82 -7.56 -11.23
CA GLN A 45 4.20 -8.29 -12.34
C GLN A 45 4.97 -8.08 -13.65
N PRO A 46 6.20 -8.62 -13.76
CA PRO A 46 7.11 -8.33 -14.87
C PRO A 46 6.55 -8.75 -16.24
N LEU A 47 5.81 -9.86 -16.30
CA LEU A 47 5.18 -10.35 -17.54
C LEU A 47 4.09 -9.40 -18.05
N TRP A 48 3.23 -8.92 -17.16
CA TRP A 48 2.18 -7.97 -17.51
C TRP A 48 2.73 -6.59 -17.86
N ALA A 49 3.73 -6.12 -17.10
CA ALA A 49 4.45 -4.89 -17.42
C ALA A 49 5.06 -4.96 -18.82
N ALA A 50 5.73 -6.06 -19.17
CA ALA A 50 6.30 -6.27 -20.49
C ALA A 50 5.24 -6.29 -21.60
N LEU A 51 4.08 -6.92 -21.35
CA LEU A 51 2.97 -6.98 -22.30
C LEU A 51 2.36 -5.59 -22.55
N LEU A 52 2.16 -4.79 -21.51
CA LEU A 52 1.59 -3.44 -21.63
C LEU A 52 2.55 -2.46 -22.31
N VAL A 53 3.85 -2.53 -21.99
CA VAL A 53 4.88 -1.71 -22.65
C VAL A 53 5.01 -2.10 -24.12
N SER A 54 5.05 -3.40 -24.44
CA SER A 54 5.12 -3.84 -25.84
C SER A 54 3.86 -3.47 -26.62
N ALA A 55 2.67 -3.57 -26.03
CA ALA A 55 1.43 -3.10 -26.64
C ALA A 55 1.47 -1.58 -26.92
N ALA A 56 1.95 -0.77 -25.97
CA ALA A 56 2.10 0.67 -26.16
C ALA A 56 3.10 1.02 -27.29
N VAL A 57 4.23 0.32 -27.37
CA VAL A 57 5.25 0.51 -28.41
C VAL A 57 4.72 0.12 -29.80
N VAL A 58 4.08 -1.05 -29.92
CA VAL A 58 3.45 -1.51 -31.17
C VAL A 58 2.37 -0.53 -31.60
N SER A 59 1.59 -0.04 -30.64
CA SER A 59 0.54 0.93 -30.90
C SER A 59 1.08 2.25 -31.44
N LEU A 60 2.14 2.78 -30.83
CA LEU A 60 2.79 4.01 -31.29
C LEU A 60 3.37 3.84 -32.70
N PHE A 61 3.95 2.68 -32.99
CA PHE A 61 4.47 2.31 -34.31
C PHE A 61 3.36 2.25 -35.38
N VAL A 62 2.22 1.63 -35.05
CA VAL A 62 1.04 1.59 -35.92
C VAL A 62 0.48 2.99 -36.18
N MET A 63 0.50 3.88 -35.18
CA MET A 63 0.07 5.27 -35.35
C MET A 63 1.03 6.11 -36.19
N LEU A 64 2.34 5.84 -36.13
CA LEU A 64 3.36 6.57 -36.89
C LEU A 64 3.38 6.19 -38.37
N ILE A 65 3.10 4.92 -38.70
CA ILE A 65 3.23 4.38 -40.06
C ILE A 65 1.87 4.19 -40.72
N GLY A 66 0.82 3.96 -39.93
CA GLY A 66 -0.53 3.69 -40.42
C GLY A 66 -1.21 4.91 -41.03
N ARG A 67 -1.94 4.70 -42.13
CA ARG A 67 -2.84 5.70 -42.73
C ARG A 67 -4.28 5.21 -42.64
N GLY A 68 -5.22 6.14 -42.43
CA GLY A 68 -6.66 5.86 -42.41
C GLY A 68 -7.08 5.05 -41.17
N PRO A 69 -7.80 3.91 -41.31
CA PRO A 69 -8.40 3.19 -40.19
C PRO A 69 -7.37 2.60 -39.21
N TRP A 70 -6.13 2.40 -39.64
CA TRP A 70 -5.04 1.93 -38.78
C TRP A 70 -4.67 2.92 -37.66
N LEU A 71 -4.91 4.22 -37.86
CA LEU A 71 -4.74 5.21 -36.80
C LEU A 71 -5.74 4.99 -35.65
N LEU A 72 -6.97 4.56 -35.97
CA LEU A 72 -8.00 4.23 -34.97
C LEU A 72 -7.66 2.95 -34.21
N VAL A 73 -7.10 1.95 -34.90
CA VAL A 73 -6.63 0.71 -34.26
C VAL A 73 -5.47 1.02 -33.31
N GLY A 74 -4.54 1.88 -33.73
CA GLY A 74 -3.47 2.39 -32.87
C GLY A 74 -3.99 3.17 -31.67
N THR A 75 -4.93 4.11 -31.82
CA THR A 75 -5.47 4.79 -30.61
C THR A 75 -6.13 3.83 -29.64
N LEU A 76 -6.90 2.85 -30.12
CA LEU A 76 -7.60 1.89 -29.27
C LEU A 76 -6.64 0.96 -28.52
N LEU A 77 -5.59 0.45 -29.20
CA LEU A 77 -4.58 -0.38 -28.56
C LEU A 77 -3.81 0.39 -27.48
N LEU A 78 -3.48 1.65 -27.75
CA LEU A 78 -2.81 2.50 -26.78
C LEU A 78 -3.71 2.78 -25.57
N ALA A 79 -4.98 3.09 -25.80
CA ALA A 79 -5.95 3.30 -24.73
C ALA A 79 -6.12 2.04 -23.85
N ALA A 80 -6.22 0.86 -24.47
CA ALA A 80 -6.30 -0.41 -23.75
C ALA A 80 -5.04 -0.69 -22.92
N ALA A 81 -3.84 -0.44 -23.48
CA ALA A 81 -2.59 -0.58 -22.75
C ALA A 81 -2.50 0.37 -21.55
N LEU A 82 -2.91 1.64 -21.73
CA LEU A 82 -2.93 2.63 -20.65
C LEU A 82 -3.90 2.25 -19.53
N VAL A 83 -5.12 1.83 -19.88
CA VAL A 83 -6.11 1.34 -18.89
C VAL A 83 -5.57 0.11 -18.15
N GLY A 84 -4.89 -0.80 -18.84
CA GLY A 84 -4.25 -1.96 -18.24
C GLY A 84 -3.15 -1.58 -17.24
N VAL A 85 -2.29 -0.61 -17.58
CA VAL A 85 -1.25 -0.10 -16.65
C VAL A 85 -1.88 0.52 -15.41
N ILE A 86 -2.96 1.29 -15.58
CA ILE A 86 -3.68 1.89 -14.44
C ILE A 86 -4.28 0.80 -13.57
N PHE A 87 -4.99 -0.17 -14.16
CA PHE A 87 -5.65 -1.24 -13.42
C PHE A 87 -4.65 -2.09 -12.64
N LEU A 88 -3.55 -2.52 -13.27
CA LEU A 88 -2.51 -3.31 -12.61
C LEU A 88 -1.68 -2.48 -11.65
N GLY A 89 -1.45 -1.19 -11.93
CA GLY A 89 -0.79 -0.26 -11.03
C GLY A 89 -1.58 -0.09 -9.72
N VAL A 90 -2.90 0.09 -9.83
CA VAL A 90 -3.80 0.16 -8.66
C VAL A 90 -3.84 -1.16 -7.91
N GLY A 91 -3.95 -2.30 -8.61
CA GLY A 91 -3.89 -3.62 -7.97
C GLY A 91 -2.56 -3.86 -7.25
N SER A 92 -1.44 -3.53 -7.90
CA SER A 92 -0.10 -3.64 -7.32
C SER A 92 0.12 -2.72 -6.13
N LEU A 93 -0.55 -1.57 -6.05
CA LEU A 93 -0.52 -0.75 -4.86
C LEU A 93 -1.24 -1.48 -3.71
N SER A 94 -2.41 -2.06 -3.97
CA SER A 94 -3.22 -2.73 -2.95
C SER A 94 -2.57 -3.99 -2.37
N GLU A 95 -1.76 -4.71 -3.15
CA GLU A 95 -1.28 -6.04 -2.78
C GLU A 95 -0.08 -6.05 -1.82
N ARG A 96 0.75 -4.99 -1.71
CA ARG A 96 2.04 -5.10 -0.99
C ARG A 96 2.47 -3.88 -0.20
N GLU A 97 1.52 -3.15 0.35
CA GLU A 97 1.89 -2.14 1.34
C GLU A 97 2.13 -2.78 2.71
N ILE A 98 3.40 -2.99 3.02
CA ILE A 98 3.84 -3.43 4.34
C ILE A 98 4.01 -2.17 5.19
N PRO A 99 3.35 -2.06 6.36
CA PRO A 99 3.55 -0.93 7.24
C PRO A 99 5.01 -0.84 7.67
N HIS A 100 5.47 0.34 8.07
CA HIS A 100 6.74 0.51 8.73
C HIS A 100 6.50 0.68 10.22
N VAL A 101 7.23 -0.09 11.04
CA VAL A 101 7.18 0.00 12.50
C VAL A 101 8.56 0.38 13.03
N THR A 102 8.60 1.33 13.96
CA THR A 102 9.76 1.62 14.79
C THR A 102 9.39 1.45 16.26
N LEU A 103 10.32 0.86 16.99
CA LEU A 103 10.23 0.61 18.43
C LEU A 103 11.40 1.33 19.10
N ALA A 104 11.08 2.22 20.04
CA ALA A 104 12.07 2.87 20.88
C ALA A 104 11.77 2.54 22.35
N VAL A 105 12.80 2.12 23.06
CA VAL A 105 12.70 1.69 24.46
C VAL A 105 13.58 2.60 25.30
N THR A 106 12.99 3.28 26.27
CA THR A 106 13.70 4.18 27.20
C THR A 106 13.40 3.78 28.64
N GLN A 107 14.44 3.61 29.45
CA GLN A 107 14.26 3.35 30.89
C GLN A 107 13.94 4.64 31.62
N LYS A 108 12.91 4.60 32.47
CA LYS A 108 12.67 5.60 33.52
C LYS A 108 13.30 5.10 34.81
N ALA A 109 14.07 5.99 35.44
CA ALA A 109 14.75 5.68 36.70
C ALA A 109 13.76 5.57 37.88
N GLU A 110 12.68 6.36 37.88
CA GLU A 110 11.66 6.32 38.94
C GLU A 110 10.26 6.71 38.38
N PRO A 111 9.22 5.84 38.51
CA PRO A 111 9.29 4.44 38.92
C PRO A 111 10.11 3.59 37.93
N LEU A 112 10.67 2.46 38.39
CA LEU A 112 11.40 1.49 37.55
C LEU A 112 10.45 0.94 36.50
N SER A 113 10.41 1.60 35.36
CA SER A 113 9.47 1.33 34.28
C SER A 113 10.18 1.62 32.98
N THR A 114 9.83 0.85 31.96
CA THR A 114 10.38 1.01 30.64
C THR A 114 9.32 1.63 29.77
N THR A 115 9.59 2.83 29.27
CA THR A 115 8.74 3.50 28.30
C THR A 115 9.02 2.92 26.92
N VAL A 116 7.98 2.33 26.34
CA VAL A 116 7.98 1.78 25.00
C VAL A 116 7.25 2.76 24.09
N ALA A 117 7.98 3.42 23.21
CA ALA A 117 7.45 4.28 22.17
C ALA A 117 7.36 3.50 20.85
N VAL A 118 6.14 3.45 20.30
CA VAL A 118 5.81 2.74 19.07
C VAL A 118 5.36 3.75 18.04
N THR A 119 5.98 3.69 16.87
CA THR A 119 5.49 4.45 15.70
C THR A 119 5.23 3.49 14.54
N GLY A 120 3.97 3.42 14.12
CA GLY A 120 3.53 2.72 12.92
C GLY A 120 3.17 3.72 11.82
N THR A 121 3.63 3.48 10.59
CA THR A 121 3.27 4.31 9.43
C THR A 121 3.00 3.46 8.19
N ALA A 122 1.94 3.80 7.47
CA ALA A 122 1.64 3.22 6.16
C ALA A 122 0.91 4.28 5.32
N THR A 123 1.02 4.17 4.01
CA THR A 123 0.07 4.86 3.13
C THR A 123 -1.27 4.12 3.17
N SER A 124 -2.33 4.90 3.14
CA SER A 124 -3.70 4.41 3.14
C SER A 124 -4.27 4.60 1.75
N GLN A 125 -4.83 3.53 1.19
CA GLN A 125 -5.43 3.55 -0.14
C GLN A 125 -6.94 3.74 -0.08
N ARG A 126 -7.54 3.58 1.10
CA ARG A 126 -8.97 3.77 1.34
C ARG A 126 -9.16 4.67 2.55
N SER A 127 -10.11 5.61 2.47
CA SER A 127 -10.50 6.45 3.61
C SER A 127 -11.03 5.67 4.81
N THR A 128 -11.35 4.38 4.62
CA THR A 128 -11.82 3.46 5.66
C THR A 128 -10.72 2.55 6.21
N GLU A 129 -9.49 2.61 5.70
CA GLU A 129 -8.40 1.74 6.17
C GLU A 129 -7.87 2.20 7.53
N THR A 130 -8.04 1.34 8.53
CA THR A 130 -7.49 1.56 9.87
C THR A 130 -6.17 0.81 10.05
N MET A 131 -5.20 1.48 10.68
CA MET A 131 -3.98 0.87 11.17
C MET A 131 -4.20 0.39 12.60
N LEU A 132 -3.92 -0.89 12.82
CA LEU A 132 -3.90 -1.49 14.14
C LEU A 132 -2.47 -1.57 14.66
N VAL A 133 -2.28 -1.22 15.93
CA VAL A 133 -1.06 -1.47 16.68
C VAL A 133 -1.40 -2.36 17.86
N GLN A 134 -0.66 -3.45 17.95
CA GLN A 134 -0.70 -4.37 19.07
C GLN A 134 0.66 -4.37 19.75
N VAL A 135 0.66 -4.28 21.08
CA VAL A 135 1.85 -4.44 21.91
C VAL A 135 1.63 -5.63 22.82
N LEU A 136 2.55 -6.60 22.73
CA LEU A 136 2.57 -7.82 23.51
C LEU A 136 3.76 -7.79 24.48
N GLY A 137 3.54 -8.18 25.72
CA GLY A 137 4.58 -8.35 26.73
C GLY A 137 4.77 -9.83 27.04
N PHE A 138 6.02 -10.27 27.11
CA PHE A 138 6.38 -11.64 27.48
C PHE A 138 7.11 -11.62 28.83
N PRO A 139 6.70 -12.43 29.81
CA PRO A 139 7.27 -12.41 31.16
C PRO A 139 8.71 -12.92 31.22
N SER A 140 9.12 -13.73 30.25
CA SER A 140 10.48 -14.28 30.14
C SER A 140 11.05 -14.09 28.74
N ALA A 141 12.36 -14.27 28.59
CA ALA A 141 12.97 -14.37 27.28
C ALA A 141 12.33 -15.53 26.48
N VAL A 142 11.94 -15.25 25.23
CA VAL A 142 11.30 -16.20 24.33
C VAL A 142 12.16 -16.35 23.08
N ASP A 143 12.17 -17.56 22.51
CA ASP A 143 12.85 -17.81 21.25
C ASP A 143 12.33 -16.87 20.14
N PRO A 144 13.20 -16.25 19.32
CA PRO A 144 12.78 -15.32 18.27
C PRO A 144 11.77 -15.90 17.28
N GLU A 145 11.80 -17.21 17.01
CA GLU A 145 10.86 -17.86 16.09
C GLU A 145 9.44 -17.88 16.69
N VAL A 146 9.33 -18.28 17.97
CA VAL A 146 8.08 -18.27 18.74
C VAL A 146 7.57 -16.85 18.90
N LEU A 147 8.46 -15.90 19.21
CA LEU A 147 8.14 -14.47 19.31
C LEU A 147 7.57 -13.95 17.98
N SER A 148 8.23 -14.26 16.86
CA SER A 148 7.76 -13.83 15.54
C SER A 148 6.40 -14.44 15.18
N GLY A 149 6.15 -15.70 15.56
CA GLY A 149 4.89 -16.38 15.36
C GLY A 149 3.77 -15.73 16.18
N ALA A 150 4.02 -15.43 17.45
CA ALA A 150 3.05 -14.76 18.32
C ALA A 150 2.75 -13.33 17.86
N CYS A 151 3.77 -12.53 17.51
CA CYS A 151 3.56 -11.14 17.12
C CYS A 151 2.92 -10.95 15.74
N ARG A 152 3.10 -11.92 14.84
CA ARG A 152 2.41 -11.94 13.53
C ARG A 152 1.05 -12.63 13.61
N GLY A 153 0.92 -13.62 14.49
CA GLY A 153 -0.20 -14.55 14.55
C GLY A 153 -1.27 -14.23 15.58
N SER A 154 -0.95 -13.47 16.64
CA SER A 154 -1.95 -13.09 17.65
C SER A 154 -2.87 -12.03 17.04
N ARG A 155 -3.95 -12.48 16.43
CA ARG A 155 -4.94 -11.64 15.75
C ARG A 155 -6.20 -11.44 16.58
N ARG A 156 -6.16 -11.83 17.86
CA ARG A 156 -7.33 -11.95 18.73
C ARG A 156 -7.15 -11.21 20.04
N THR A 157 -8.17 -10.41 20.37
CA THR A 157 -8.52 -10.00 21.73
C THR A 157 -8.84 -11.18 22.66
N ASP A 158 -9.03 -12.39 22.11
CA ASP A 158 -9.46 -13.57 22.85
C ASP A 158 -8.28 -14.38 23.43
N ASP A 159 -7.03 -14.07 23.06
CA ASP A 159 -5.82 -14.74 23.58
C ASP A 159 -5.37 -14.18 24.94
N ALA A 160 -6.23 -13.41 25.62
CA ALA A 160 -6.00 -12.82 26.94
C ALA A 160 -5.85 -13.85 28.10
N GLY A 161 -5.56 -15.11 27.77
CA GLY A 161 -5.32 -16.22 28.70
C GLY A 161 -4.24 -17.19 28.23
N ASP A 162 -3.39 -16.79 27.28
CA ASP A 162 -2.15 -17.52 27.00
C ASP A 162 -1.11 -17.12 28.05
N ASP A 163 -0.67 -18.10 28.87
CA ASP A 163 0.33 -17.88 29.91
C ASP A 163 1.68 -17.40 29.34
N GLN A 164 1.88 -17.47 28.02
CA GLN A 164 3.12 -17.07 27.35
C GLN A 164 3.24 -15.54 27.13
N PHE A 165 2.13 -14.80 27.01
CA PHE A 165 2.18 -13.37 26.75
C PHE A 165 0.92 -12.61 27.21
N SER A 166 1.10 -11.33 27.50
CA SER A 166 0.02 -10.41 27.84
C SER A 166 -0.16 -9.36 26.75
N VAL A 167 -1.41 -9.08 26.38
CA VAL A 167 -1.73 -7.95 25.50
C VAL A 167 -1.67 -6.67 26.32
N LEU A 168 -0.64 -5.85 26.08
CA LEU A 168 -0.41 -4.61 26.83
C LEU A 168 -1.14 -3.42 26.21
N LEU A 169 -1.22 -3.39 24.89
CA LEU A 169 -1.92 -2.34 24.16
C LEU A 169 -2.56 -2.93 22.91
N TRP A 170 -3.78 -2.50 22.66
CA TRP A 170 -4.49 -2.71 21.40
C TRP A 170 -5.12 -1.38 21.00
N ASN A 171 -4.55 -0.73 19.99
CA ASN A 171 -5.01 0.60 19.56
C ASN A 171 -5.18 0.65 18.05
N GLU A 172 -6.06 1.53 17.60
CA GLU A 172 -6.41 1.71 16.19
C GLU A 172 -6.34 3.19 15.83
N SER A 173 -5.81 3.50 14.65
CA SER A 173 -5.82 4.84 14.08
C SER A 173 -6.26 4.78 12.62
N GLY A 174 -7.13 5.70 12.25
CA GLY A 174 -7.59 5.87 10.87
C GLY A 174 -6.56 6.62 10.00
N PRO A 175 -6.89 6.80 8.72
CA PRO A 175 -6.07 7.58 7.83
C PRO A 175 -6.24 9.08 8.11
N ASP A 176 -5.14 9.83 8.03
CA ASP A 176 -5.15 11.28 8.11
C ASP A 176 -5.64 11.93 6.80
N GLN A 177 -5.74 13.26 6.80
CA GLN A 177 -6.16 14.03 5.62
C GLN A 177 -5.19 13.91 4.43
N THR A 178 -3.99 13.36 4.64
CA THR A 178 -2.99 13.11 3.59
C THR A 178 -3.06 11.69 3.02
N GLY A 179 -4.01 10.87 3.51
CA GLY A 179 -4.12 9.47 3.11
C GLY A 179 -3.00 8.61 3.70
N ARG A 180 -2.49 8.96 4.89
CA ARG A 180 -1.52 8.15 5.63
C ARG A 180 -2.13 7.68 6.93
N SER A 181 -2.00 6.39 7.22
CA SER A 181 -2.35 5.85 8.53
C SER A 181 -1.10 5.90 9.40
N ARG A 182 -1.19 6.62 10.51
CA ARG A 182 -0.11 6.73 11.51
C ARG A 182 -0.66 6.44 12.89
N VAL A 183 0.06 5.60 13.62
CA VAL A 183 -0.12 5.39 15.05
C VAL A 183 1.17 5.78 15.74
N GLU A 184 1.07 6.65 16.73
CA GLU A 184 2.14 6.97 17.63
C GLU A 184 1.61 6.79 19.05
N THR A 185 2.23 5.89 19.79
CA THR A 185 1.77 5.56 21.14
C THR A 185 2.97 5.28 22.03
N THR A 186 2.85 5.70 23.27
CA THR A 186 3.84 5.48 24.32
C THR A 186 3.17 4.73 25.43
N LEU A 187 3.76 3.62 25.84
CA LEU A 187 3.28 2.79 26.93
C LEU A 187 4.38 2.65 27.97
N ASP A 188 4.04 2.84 29.25
CA ASP A 188 4.93 2.49 30.35
C ASP A 188 4.71 1.03 30.72
N VAL A 189 5.74 0.21 30.56
CA VAL A 189 5.73 -1.23 30.85
C VAL A 189 6.51 -1.47 32.15
N PRO A 190 5.93 -2.16 33.15
CA PRO A 190 6.66 -2.55 34.35
C PRO A 190 7.79 -3.51 33.97
N SER A 191 9.04 -3.17 34.27
CA SER A 191 10.19 -4.04 33.97
C SER A 191 10.17 -5.36 34.76
N ASP A 192 9.43 -5.40 35.87
CA ASP A 192 9.34 -6.58 36.74
C ASP A 192 8.41 -7.67 36.19
N ASP A 193 7.46 -7.29 35.33
CA ASP A 193 6.43 -8.19 34.82
C ASP A 193 6.76 -8.75 33.43
N PHE A 194 7.65 -8.09 32.68
CA PHE A 194 7.94 -8.39 31.27
C PHE A 194 9.42 -8.28 30.94
N ALA A 195 9.99 -9.32 30.34
CA ALA A 195 11.38 -9.36 29.87
C ALA A 195 11.52 -8.96 28.39
N VAL A 196 10.47 -9.16 27.58
CA VAL A 196 10.46 -8.83 26.15
C VAL A 196 9.15 -8.16 25.79
N VAL A 197 9.23 -7.10 24.99
CA VAL A 197 8.06 -6.47 24.38
C VAL A 197 8.15 -6.62 22.88
N CYS A 198 7.02 -6.98 22.28
CA CYS A 198 6.87 -7.11 20.86
C CYS A 198 5.72 -6.26 20.36
N VAL A 199 5.87 -5.73 19.17
CA VAL A 199 4.90 -4.83 18.56
C VAL A 199 4.57 -5.35 17.17
N GLY A 200 3.28 -5.52 16.91
CA GLY A 200 2.73 -5.82 15.59
C GLY A 200 1.94 -4.61 15.07
N VAL A 201 2.14 -4.28 13.80
CA VAL A 201 1.40 -3.23 13.10
C VAL A 201 0.85 -3.78 11.79
N PHE A 202 -0.45 -3.59 11.55
CA PHE A 202 -1.11 -4.06 10.34
C PHE A 202 -2.30 -3.18 9.93
N LEU A 203 -2.73 -3.28 8.66
CA LEU A 203 -3.89 -2.56 8.13
C LEU A 203 -5.13 -3.48 8.16
N ARG A 204 -6.13 -3.13 8.97
CA ARG A 204 -7.24 -4.03 9.36
C ARG A 204 -8.25 -4.33 8.24
N GLU A 205 -8.47 -3.39 7.32
CA GLU A 205 -9.43 -3.55 6.21
C GLU A 205 -8.90 -4.41 5.04
N ARG A 206 -7.65 -4.88 5.12
CA ARG A 206 -7.04 -5.79 4.14
C ARG A 206 -7.01 -7.20 4.73
N ASP A 207 -8.05 -7.98 4.43
CA ASP A 207 -8.23 -9.40 4.74
C ASP A 207 -7.89 -9.88 6.16
N ARG A 208 -8.84 -9.65 7.08
CA ARG A 208 -8.85 -10.16 8.46
C ARG A 208 -8.81 -11.70 8.60
N ASN A 209 -8.84 -12.45 7.49
CA ASN A 209 -9.08 -13.90 7.47
C ASN A 209 -7.98 -14.74 6.78
N ASP A 210 -6.91 -14.15 6.24
CA ASP A 210 -5.86 -14.93 5.59
C ASP A 210 -4.69 -15.20 6.55
N ALA A 211 -4.58 -16.43 7.05
CA ALA A 211 -3.55 -16.85 7.99
C ALA A 211 -2.13 -16.71 7.43
N GLU A 212 -1.98 -16.60 6.10
CA GLU A 212 -0.70 -16.40 5.42
C GLU A 212 -0.41 -14.92 5.12
N ASP A 213 -1.26 -14.00 5.59
CA ASP A 213 -1.03 -12.55 5.37
C ASP A 213 0.27 -12.09 6.06
N ASP A 214 1.30 -11.92 5.23
CA ASP A 214 2.65 -11.48 5.57
C ASP A 214 2.78 -9.95 5.62
N ARG A 215 1.69 -9.21 5.44
CA ARG A 215 1.65 -7.73 5.43
C ARG A 215 1.61 -7.13 6.84
N ILE A 216 2.24 -7.80 7.80
CA ILE A 216 2.39 -7.35 9.19
C ILE A 216 3.84 -6.93 9.40
N ALA A 217 4.02 -5.67 9.82
CA ALA A 217 5.31 -5.22 10.29
C ALA A 217 5.40 -5.44 11.78
N TRP A 218 6.52 -5.97 12.23
CA TRP A 218 6.72 -6.23 13.64
C TRP A 218 8.14 -5.89 14.05
N ALA A 219 8.29 -5.54 15.32
CA ALA A 219 9.56 -5.28 15.96
C ALA A 219 9.48 -5.74 17.41
N TYR A 220 10.61 -6.10 17.99
CA TYR A 220 10.68 -6.47 19.39
C TYR A 220 11.92 -5.86 20.03
N SER A 221 11.87 -5.74 21.36
CA SER A 221 13.00 -5.32 22.17
C SER A 221 12.92 -6.02 23.52
N THR A 222 14.09 -6.30 24.08
CA THR A 222 14.19 -6.67 25.48
C THR A 222 13.83 -5.47 26.35
N VAL A 223 13.15 -5.74 27.46
CA VAL A 223 12.91 -4.78 28.53
C VAL A 223 14.06 -4.94 29.53
N PRO A 224 14.91 -3.93 29.67
CA PRO A 224 16.08 -3.98 30.55
C PRO A 224 15.77 -3.75 32.02
#